data_AF-A0A820GZP0-F1
#
_entry.id   AF-A0A820GZP0-F1
#
_cell.length_a   1.000
_cell.length_b   1.000
_cell.length_c   1.000
_cell.angle_alpha   90.00
_cell.angle_beta   90.00
_cell.angle_gamma   90.00
#
_symmetry.space_group_name_H-M   'P 1'
#
loop_
_entity.id
_entity.type
_entity.pdbx_description
1 polymer ?
#
loop_
_entity_poly.entity_id
_entity_poly.type
_entity_poly.pdbx_seq_one_letter_code
_entity_poly.pdbx_strand_id
1 'polypeptide(L)'
;MLCSLRRGFGQLNDIQYETVKLGKPSLVIHSSTLEKNENDIVTFTNYVLNELAKTELRKRFAIVHTEKYIYIVGGYIYDPQIPIRRKALHDYKYDIQTSKLIPTQALPNGAICFGLCCDENYIYAIGGNTLDNKVLTDCYCLTLKNSNETWIKLPDLPAPTSGPGVGVHNNILHCIGGYDILGNKSIA
;
A
#
# COMPACT_ATOMS: atom_id res chain seq x y z
N MET A 1 19.89 -19.68 -7.34
CA MET A 1 18.49 -19.41 -6.98
C MET A 1 18.53 -18.31 -5.92
N LEU A 2 18.44 -17.05 -6.36
CA LEU A 2 18.67 -15.88 -5.52
C LEU A 2 17.33 -15.47 -4.88
N CYS A 3 17.18 -15.73 -3.58
CA CYS A 3 16.13 -15.10 -2.79
C CYS A 3 16.45 -13.60 -2.67
N SER A 4 15.87 -12.76 -3.52
CA SER A 4 15.83 -11.32 -3.30
C SER A 4 14.74 -11.02 -2.28
N LEU A 5 15.04 -11.27 -0.99
CA LEU A 5 14.26 -10.71 0.11
C LEU A 5 14.54 -9.20 0.18
N ARG A 6 14.08 -8.43 -0.82
CA ARG A 6 14.17 -6.96 -0.78
C ARG A 6 13.12 -6.46 0.22
N ARG A 7 13.53 -6.36 1.50
CA ARG A 7 12.91 -5.61 2.60
C ARG A 7 11.43 -5.23 2.39
N GLY A 8 10.55 -6.22 2.47
CA GLY A 8 9.10 -6.01 2.68
C GLY A 8 8.70 -5.96 4.16
N PHE A 9 9.69 -5.87 5.06
CA PHE A 9 9.46 -5.81 6.50
C PHE A 9 10.09 -4.54 7.07
N GLY A 10 9.24 -3.68 7.62
CA GLY A 10 9.68 -2.47 8.28
C GLY A 10 8.61 -1.40 8.26
N GLN A 11 7.69 -1.48 9.22
CA GLN A 11 7.20 -0.27 9.87
C GLN A 11 8.46 0.55 10.22
N LEU A 12 8.65 1.71 9.61
CA LEU A 12 9.75 2.60 9.99
C LEU A 12 9.61 2.84 11.50
N ASN A 13 10.66 2.53 12.27
CA ASN A 13 10.67 2.57 13.74
C ASN A 13 10.40 3.97 14.36
N ASP A 14 10.16 5.00 13.53
CA ASP A 14 9.90 6.38 13.91
C ASP A 14 8.52 6.90 13.43
N ILE A 15 7.58 6.02 13.09
CA ILE A 15 6.20 6.42 12.78
C ILE A 15 5.44 6.60 14.10
N GLN A 16 5.67 7.73 14.76
CA GLN A 16 4.65 8.34 15.62
C GLN A 16 3.40 8.50 14.75
N TYR A 17 2.36 7.70 15.02
CA TYR A 17 1.15 7.59 14.20
C TYR A 17 0.41 8.92 13.99
N GLU A 18 0.77 9.96 14.74
CA GLU A 18 0.28 11.33 14.63
C GLU A 18 1.23 12.29 13.90
N THR A 19 2.55 12.03 13.86
CA THR A 19 3.54 12.89 13.18
C THR A 19 4.06 12.33 11.85
N VAL A 20 3.28 11.49 11.14
CA VAL A 20 3.59 11.17 9.75
C VAL A 20 3.57 12.48 8.97
N LYS A 21 4.77 12.97 8.62
CA LYS A 21 4.94 14.14 7.76
C LYS A 21 4.03 13.97 6.55
N LEU A 22 3.21 14.99 6.27
CA LEU A 22 2.28 14.97 5.14
C LEU A 22 3.02 14.52 3.87
N GLY A 23 2.35 13.67 3.08
CA GLY A 23 2.89 13.22 1.80
C GLY A 23 3.96 12.13 1.89
N LYS A 24 4.31 11.60 3.07
CA LYS A 24 5.18 10.41 3.15
C LYS A 24 4.36 9.10 3.17
N PRO A 25 4.77 8.08 2.39
CA PRO A 25 4.11 6.78 2.41
C PRO A 25 4.42 6.03 3.72
N SER A 26 3.50 5.20 4.15
CA SER A 26 3.68 4.31 5.32
C SER A 26 4.46 3.04 4.98
N LEU A 27 4.48 2.65 3.70
CA LEU A 27 5.16 1.46 3.21
C LEU A 27 5.61 1.70 1.76
N VAL A 28 6.80 1.21 1.42
CA VAL A 28 7.31 1.19 0.04
C VAL A 28 7.72 -0.25 -0.28
N ILE A 29 7.05 -0.84 -1.26
CA ILE A 29 7.29 -2.20 -1.75
C ILE A 29 7.91 -2.13 -3.14
N HIS A 30 8.81 -3.06 -3.44
CA HIS A 30 9.41 -3.20 -4.76
C HIS A 30 9.09 -4.58 -5.32
N SER A 31 8.68 -4.64 -6.59
CA SER A 31 8.57 -5.90 -7.32
C SER A 31 9.89 -6.65 -7.29
N SER A 32 9.84 -7.99 -7.18
CA SER A 32 11.01 -8.86 -7.28
C SER A 32 11.71 -8.75 -8.63
N THR A 33 10.96 -8.38 -9.68
CA THR A 33 11.47 -8.15 -11.03
C THR A 33 12.12 -6.78 -11.21
N LEU A 34 12.04 -5.90 -10.20
CA LEU A 34 12.51 -4.52 -10.34
C LEU A 34 14.03 -4.43 -10.37
N GLU A 35 14.59 -4.20 -11.55
CA GLU A 35 16.04 -4.02 -11.75
C GLU A 35 16.49 -2.56 -11.55
N LYS A 36 16.11 -1.96 -10.42
CA LYS A 36 16.55 -0.61 -10.03
C LYS A 36 17.39 -0.61 -8.77
N ASN A 37 18.35 0.32 -8.72
CA ASN A 37 19.13 0.59 -7.50
C ASN A 37 18.30 1.41 -6.49
N GLU A 38 18.77 1.48 -5.26
CA GLU A 38 18.07 2.17 -4.17
C GLU A 38 17.92 3.69 -4.41
N ASN A 39 18.92 4.33 -5.03
CA ASN A 39 18.87 5.75 -5.33
C ASN A 39 17.77 6.07 -6.35
N ASP A 40 17.60 5.23 -7.37
CA ASP A 40 16.55 5.39 -8.37
C ASP A 40 15.17 5.25 -7.72
N ILE A 41 14.99 4.24 -6.87
CA ILE A 41 13.74 4.03 -6.12
C ILE A 41 13.39 5.26 -5.28
N VAL A 42 14.35 5.81 -4.53
CA VAL A 42 14.15 7.01 -3.71
C VAL A 42 13.79 8.21 -4.59
N THR A 43 14.52 8.38 -5.70
CA THR A 43 14.30 9.46 -6.66
C THR A 43 12.90 9.40 -7.24
N PHE A 44 12.50 8.26 -7.80
CA PHE A 44 11.16 8.06 -8.37
C PHE A 44 10.07 8.19 -7.32
N THR A 45 10.29 7.68 -6.10
CA THR A 45 9.35 7.88 -4.99
C THR A 45 9.11 9.37 -4.76
N ASN A 46 10.17 10.17 -4.62
CA ASN A 46 10.04 11.61 -4.40
C ASN A 46 9.30 12.33 -5.55
N TYR A 47 9.57 11.95 -6.80
CA TYR A 47 8.82 12.48 -7.95
C TYR A 47 7.33 12.17 -7.85
N VAL A 48 6.96 10.91 -7.59
CA VAL A 48 5.57 10.48 -7.45
C VAL A 48 4.87 11.21 -6.30
N LEU A 49 5.57 11.42 -5.19
CA LEU A 49 5.03 12.18 -4.06
C LEU A 49 4.76 13.64 -4.42
N ASN A 50 5.65 14.27 -5.18
CA ASN A 50 5.46 15.64 -5.67
C ASN A 50 4.30 15.74 -6.65
N GLU A 51 4.14 14.77 -7.56
CA GLU A 51 2.99 14.74 -8.47
C GLU A 51 1.67 14.53 -7.71
N LEU A 52 1.63 13.59 -6.77
CA LEU A 52 0.45 13.36 -5.93
C LEU A 52 0.07 14.62 -5.16
N ALA A 53 1.04 15.32 -4.58
CA ALA A 53 0.81 16.54 -3.79
C ALA A 53 0.21 17.70 -4.59
N LYS A 54 0.35 17.73 -5.93
CA LYS A 54 -0.34 18.69 -6.80
C LYS A 54 -1.84 18.40 -6.92
N THR A 55 -2.25 17.16 -6.71
CA THR A 55 -3.65 16.71 -6.80
C THR A 55 -4.31 16.65 -5.43
N GLU A 56 -3.67 16.02 -4.45
CA GLU A 56 -4.21 15.82 -3.11
C GLU A 56 -3.11 15.56 -2.07
N LEU A 57 -3.41 15.90 -0.82
CA LEU A 57 -2.57 15.55 0.31
C LEU A 57 -3.04 14.23 0.92
N ARG A 58 -2.22 13.18 0.77
CA ARG A 58 -2.54 11.84 1.26
C ARG A 58 -1.70 11.47 2.48
N LYS A 59 -2.30 10.72 3.41
CA LYS A 59 -1.63 10.12 4.59
C LYS A 59 -1.93 8.63 4.67
N ARG A 60 -1.02 7.87 5.30
CA ARG A 60 -1.14 6.43 5.56
C ARG A 60 -1.38 5.56 4.31
N PHE A 61 -0.96 6.05 3.16
CA PHE A 61 -0.95 5.30 1.91
C PHE A 61 0.35 4.52 1.77
N ALA A 62 0.37 3.56 0.86
CA ALA A 62 1.53 2.77 0.54
C ALA A 62 1.92 2.94 -0.94
N ILE A 63 3.17 2.63 -1.26
CA ILE A 63 3.69 2.67 -2.63
C ILE A 63 4.17 1.30 -3.04
N VAL A 64 3.90 0.91 -4.29
CA VAL A 64 4.49 -0.28 -4.94
C VAL A 64 5.21 0.14 -6.21
N HIS A 65 6.51 -0.10 -6.27
CA HIS A 65 7.29 0.04 -7.50
C HIS A 65 7.21 -1.25 -8.32
N THR A 66 6.78 -1.11 -9.57
CA THR A 66 6.88 -2.15 -10.61
C THR A 66 7.76 -1.63 -11.75
N GLU A 67 8.02 -2.47 -12.75
CA GLU A 67 8.80 -2.09 -13.92
C GLU A 67 8.19 -0.92 -14.70
N LYS A 68 6.86 -0.93 -14.86
CA LYS A 68 6.15 0.06 -15.69
C LYS A 68 5.52 1.18 -14.86
N TYR A 69 4.99 0.85 -13.70
CA TYR A 69 4.16 1.73 -12.90
C TYR A 69 4.63 1.81 -11.45
N ILE A 70 4.39 2.96 -10.83
CA ILE A 70 4.48 3.12 -9.37
C ILE A 70 3.07 3.32 -8.85
N TYR A 71 2.55 2.36 -8.09
CA TYR A 71 1.19 2.40 -7.55
C TYR A 71 1.19 3.11 -6.19
N ILE A 72 0.17 3.94 -5.96
CA ILE A 72 -0.15 4.60 -4.70
C ILE A 72 -1.48 4.01 -4.22
N VAL A 73 -1.44 3.28 -3.11
CA VAL A 73 -2.56 2.46 -2.65
C VAL A 73 -3.05 2.91 -1.28
N GLY A 74 -4.38 3.01 -1.13
CA GLY A 74 -5.05 3.24 0.14
C GLY A 74 -4.72 4.58 0.78
N GLY A 75 -4.79 4.61 2.12
CA GLY A 75 -4.64 5.84 2.88
C GLY A 75 -5.90 6.70 2.90
N TYR A 76 -5.74 7.95 3.34
CA TYR A 76 -6.81 8.94 3.37
C TYR A 76 -6.32 10.30 2.91
N ILE A 77 -7.24 11.09 2.35
CA ILE A 77 -7.03 12.50 2.00
C ILE A 77 -7.12 13.33 3.27
N TYR A 78 -6.16 14.23 3.45
CA TYR A 78 -6.05 15.11 4.61
C TYR A 78 -6.00 16.57 4.16
N ASP A 79 -6.93 17.38 4.65
CA ASP A 79 -6.90 18.83 4.43
C ASP A 79 -6.28 19.51 5.67
N PRO A 80 -5.17 20.28 5.53
CA PRO A 80 -4.55 20.96 6.66
C PRO A 80 -5.35 22.19 7.13
N GLN A 81 -6.21 22.77 6.30
CA GLN A 81 -7.03 23.94 6.66
C GLN A 81 -8.27 23.52 7.46
N ILE A 82 -8.81 22.35 7.14
CA ILE A 82 -9.93 21.74 7.86
C ILE A 82 -9.50 20.30 8.16
N PRO A 83 -9.05 19.95 9.38
CA PRO A 83 -8.36 18.68 9.70
C PRO A 83 -9.28 17.46 9.71
N ILE A 84 -10.13 17.35 8.70
CA ILE A 84 -11.02 16.25 8.41
C ILE A 84 -10.26 15.24 7.56
N ARG A 85 -10.46 13.97 7.90
CA ARG A 85 -9.96 12.85 7.13
C ARG A 85 -11.05 12.42 6.17
N ARG A 86 -10.70 12.20 4.90
CA ARG A 86 -11.64 11.71 3.88
C ARG A 86 -11.09 10.46 3.22
N LYS A 87 -11.97 9.50 2.95
CA LYS A 87 -11.62 8.33 2.14
C LYS A 87 -11.16 8.80 0.76
N ALA A 88 -10.09 8.21 0.25
CA ALA A 88 -9.63 8.45 -1.12
C ALA A 88 -10.70 7.99 -2.13
N LEU A 89 -11.00 8.82 -3.13
CA LEU A 89 -11.94 8.48 -4.19
C LEU A 89 -11.32 7.55 -5.24
N HIS A 90 -10.02 7.70 -5.46
CA HIS A 90 -9.23 6.92 -6.41
C HIS A 90 -7.93 6.53 -5.72
N ASP A 91 -7.34 5.42 -6.13
CA ASP A 91 -5.90 5.21 -5.98
C ASP A 91 -5.19 5.74 -7.24
N TYR A 92 -3.87 5.70 -7.28
CA TYR A 92 -3.15 6.18 -8.45
C TYR A 92 -2.09 5.17 -8.90
N LYS A 93 -1.77 5.24 -10.18
CA LYS A 93 -0.52 4.70 -10.71
C LYS A 93 0.22 5.80 -11.45
N TYR A 94 1.53 5.84 -11.30
CA TYR A 94 2.40 6.73 -12.05
C TYR A 94 3.07 5.94 -13.16
N ASP A 95 2.82 6.33 -14.40
CA ASP A 95 3.47 5.76 -15.59
C ASP A 95 4.88 6.35 -15.74
N ILE A 96 5.89 5.50 -15.59
CA ILE A 96 7.30 5.91 -15.59
C ILE A 96 7.74 6.42 -16.97
N GLN A 97 7.17 5.91 -18.06
CA GLN A 97 7.56 6.29 -19.42
C GLN A 97 6.93 7.62 -19.83
N THR A 98 5.65 7.82 -19.52
CA THR A 98 4.92 9.04 -19.89
C THR A 98 4.97 10.13 -18.84
N SER A 99 5.52 9.82 -17.66
CA SER A 99 5.61 10.71 -16.49
C SER A 99 4.26 11.25 -16.04
N LYS A 100 3.22 10.41 -16.10
CA LYS A 100 1.84 10.80 -15.78
C LYS A 100 1.31 10.05 -14.56
N LEU A 101 0.69 10.81 -13.66
CA LEU A 101 -0.14 10.26 -12.60
C LEU A 101 -1.54 9.97 -13.15
N ILE A 102 -1.98 8.72 -13.03
CA ILE A 102 -3.22 8.22 -13.61
C ILE A 102 -4.09 7.68 -12.47
N PRO A 103 -5.34 8.16 -12.31
CA PRO A 103 -6.25 7.62 -11.31
C PRO A 103 -6.64 6.17 -11.66
N THR A 104 -6.77 5.33 -10.64
CA THR A 104 -7.26 3.95 -10.71
C THR A 104 -8.31 3.71 -9.62
N GLN A 105 -8.93 2.53 -9.63
CA GLN A 105 -9.90 2.15 -8.63
C GLN A 105 -9.27 2.21 -7.23
N ALA A 106 -9.88 2.97 -6.32
CA ALA A 106 -9.45 2.99 -4.92
C ALA A 106 -9.54 1.60 -4.31
N LEU A 107 -8.61 1.27 -3.41
CA LEU A 107 -8.70 0.09 -2.57
C LEU A 107 -10.11 0.01 -1.94
N PRO A 108 -10.85 -1.09 -2.16
CA PRO A 108 -12.21 -1.21 -1.65
C PRO A 108 -12.28 -1.01 -0.13
N ASN A 109 -13.39 -0.45 0.35
CA ASN A 109 -13.59 0.01 1.73
C ASN A 109 -12.65 1.12 2.22
N GLY A 110 -11.50 1.37 1.57
CA GLY A 110 -10.53 2.40 1.94
C GLY A 110 -9.83 2.01 3.22
N ALA A 111 -8.62 1.46 3.10
CA ALA A 111 -7.87 0.96 4.25
C ALA A 111 -6.65 1.83 4.58
N ILE A 112 -6.35 1.89 5.87
CA ILE A 112 -5.08 2.32 6.46
C ILE A 112 -4.48 1.14 7.22
N CYS A 113 -3.18 1.16 7.48
CA CYS A 113 -2.50 0.10 8.25
C CYS A 113 -2.74 -1.32 7.68
N PHE A 114 -3.04 -1.46 6.40
CA PHE A 114 -3.10 -2.76 5.73
C PHE A 114 -1.70 -3.27 5.45
N GLY A 115 -1.54 -4.58 5.36
CA GLY A 115 -0.32 -5.18 4.83
C GLY A 115 -0.34 -5.17 3.31
N LEU A 116 0.82 -4.90 2.70
CA LEU A 116 0.96 -4.81 1.25
C LEU A 116 2.16 -5.62 0.78
N CYS A 117 1.99 -6.40 -0.27
CA CYS A 117 3.09 -7.00 -1.01
C CYS A 117 2.74 -7.12 -2.49
N CYS A 118 3.68 -7.53 -3.32
CA CYS A 118 3.42 -7.84 -4.71
C CYS A 118 4.25 -9.03 -5.19
N ASP A 119 3.79 -9.65 -6.26
CA ASP A 119 4.55 -10.55 -7.11
C ASP A 119 4.51 -10.04 -8.57
N GLU A 120 4.97 -10.86 -9.52
CA GLU A 120 5.00 -10.52 -10.95
C GLU A 120 3.61 -10.19 -11.54
N ASN A 121 2.56 -10.72 -10.93
CA ASN A 121 1.21 -10.75 -11.49
C ASN A 121 0.23 -9.89 -10.70
N TYR A 122 0.48 -9.69 -9.39
CA TYR A 122 -0.49 -9.09 -8.49
C TYR A 122 0.15 -8.17 -7.44
N ILE A 123 -0.61 -7.16 -7.03
CA ILE A 123 -0.42 -6.43 -5.77
C ILE A 123 -1.48 -6.94 -4.79
N TYR A 124 -1.10 -7.25 -3.55
CA TYR A 124 -2.00 -7.77 -2.51
C TYR A 124 -2.14 -6.78 -1.37
N ALA A 125 -3.37 -6.43 -1.00
CA ALA A 125 -3.69 -5.57 0.14
C ALA A 125 -4.54 -6.37 1.14
N ILE A 126 -4.03 -6.52 2.36
CA ILE A 126 -4.54 -7.49 3.35
C ILE A 126 -4.82 -6.80 4.68
N GLY A 127 -6.04 -6.97 5.18
CA GLY A 127 -6.50 -6.44 6.47
C GLY A 127 -6.47 -4.91 6.52
N GLY A 128 -6.02 -4.38 7.66
CA GLY A 128 -5.99 -2.95 7.95
C GLY A 128 -7.26 -2.44 8.64
N ASN A 129 -7.47 -1.14 8.55
CA ASN A 129 -8.58 -0.47 9.21
C ASN A 129 -9.26 0.48 8.23
N THR A 130 -10.56 0.62 8.33
CA THR A 130 -11.26 1.73 7.72
C THR A 130 -10.97 3.03 8.46
N LEU A 131 -11.40 4.15 7.88
CA LEU A 131 -11.15 5.47 8.45
C LEU A 131 -11.90 5.72 9.79
N ASP A 132 -13.03 5.04 9.99
CA ASP A 132 -13.80 4.96 11.23
C ASP A 132 -13.25 3.93 12.23
N ASN A 133 -12.01 3.44 12.01
CA ASN A 133 -11.27 2.52 12.87
C ASN A 133 -11.82 1.09 12.97
N LYS A 134 -12.72 0.66 12.07
CA LYS A 134 -13.11 -0.75 11.99
C LYS A 134 -11.94 -1.57 11.44
N VAL A 135 -11.48 -2.55 12.21
CA VAL A 135 -10.45 -3.50 11.76
C VAL A 135 -11.06 -4.47 10.74
N LEU A 136 -10.33 -4.74 9.67
CA LEU A 136 -10.80 -5.49 8.51
C LEU A 136 -10.27 -6.94 8.52
N THR A 137 -11.10 -7.85 8.05
CA THR A 137 -10.70 -9.18 7.56
C THR A 137 -10.42 -9.17 6.06
N ASP A 138 -10.67 -8.04 5.40
CA ASP A 138 -10.70 -7.96 3.96
C ASP A 138 -9.33 -8.25 3.32
N CYS A 139 -9.32 -9.09 2.28
CA CYS A 139 -8.17 -9.31 1.42
C CYS A 139 -8.52 -8.96 -0.03
N TYR A 140 -7.62 -8.27 -0.73
CA TYR A 140 -7.78 -7.95 -2.16
C TYR A 140 -6.48 -8.15 -2.92
N CYS A 141 -6.58 -8.45 -4.22
CA CYS A 141 -5.47 -8.34 -5.15
C CYS A 141 -5.80 -7.47 -6.36
N LEU A 142 -4.80 -6.75 -6.88
CA LEU A 142 -4.87 -5.97 -8.10
C LEU A 142 -4.06 -6.69 -9.18
N THR A 143 -4.67 -7.05 -10.31
CA THR A 143 -3.96 -7.68 -11.43
C THR A 143 -3.06 -6.69 -12.17
N LEU A 144 -1.81 -7.09 -12.42
CA LEU A 144 -0.81 -6.32 -13.17
C LEU A 144 -0.71 -6.71 -14.65
N LYS A 145 -1.39 -7.79 -15.05
CA LYS A 145 -1.27 -8.36 -16.41
C LYS A 145 -1.98 -7.55 -17.49
N ASN A 146 -3.08 -6.88 -17.13
CA ASN A 146 -3.97 -6.24 -18.08
C ASN A 146 -4.01 -4.73 -17.83
N SER A 147 -4.28 -3.95 -18.87
CA SER A 147 -4.41 -2.48 -18.76
C SER A 147 -5.59 -2.02 -17.91
N ASN A 148 -6.60 -2.89 -17.72
CA ASN A 148 -7.77 -2.62 -16.89
C ASN A 148 -7.58 -3.20 -15.48
N GLU A 149 -6.73 -2.55 -14.68
CA GLU A 149 -6.44 -2.98 -13.32
C GLU A 149 -7.68 -2.77 -12.45
N THR A 150 -8.20 -3.85 -11.88
CA THR A 150 -9.35 -3.84 -10.98
C THR A 150 -9.03 -4.65 -9.73
N TRP A 151 -9.48 -4.16 -8.58
CA TRP A 151 -9.31 -4.89 -7.33
C TRP A 151 -10.26 -6.10 -7.30
N ILE A 152 -9.69 -7.28 -7.07
CA ILE A 152 -10.39 -8.55 -6.96
C ILE A 152 -10.40 -8.93 -5.49
N LYS A 153 -11.59 -9.28 -4.98
CA LYS A 153 -11.77 -9.76 -3.61
C LYS A 153 -11.18 -11.17 -3.46
N LEU A 154 -10.35 -11.36 -2.45
CA LEU A 154 -9.83 -12.66 -2.02
C LEU A 154 -10.63 -13.18 -0.82
N PRO A 155 -10.47 -14.46 -0.44
CA PRO A 155 -10.99 -14.96 0.83
C PRO A 155 -10.56 -14.09 2.01
N ASP A 156 -11.47 -13.88 2.96
CA ASP A 156 -11.23 -13.07 4.15
C ASP A 156 -10.23 -13.74 5.11
N LEU A 157 -9.52 -12.93 5.89
CA LEU A 157 -8.75 -13.40 7.04
C LEU A 157 -9.69 -14.06 8.06
N PRO A 158 -9.21 -15.07 8.80
CA PRO A 158 -10.00 -15.74 9.84
C PRO A 158 -10.33 -14.81 11.02
N ALA A 159 -9.57 -13.72 11.19
CA ALA A 159 -9.78 -12.72 12.22
C ALA A 159 -9.44 -11.31 11.72
N PRO A 160 -10.15 -10.26 12.21
CA PRO A 160 -9.81 -8.87 11.88
C PRO A 160 -8.36 -8.56 12.26
N THR A 161 -7.59 -8.00 11.33
CA THR A 161 -6.14 -7.80 11.53
C THR A 161 -5.68 -6.43 11.03
N SER A 162 -5.18 -5.59 11.95
CA SER A 162 -4.55 -4.30 11.68
C SER A 162 -3.02 -4.41 11.67
N GLY A 163 -2.37 -3.74 10.72
CA GLY A 163 -0.91 -3.69 10.61
C GLY A 163 -0.22 -5.05 10.40
N PRO A 164 -0.76 -6.01 9.62
CA PRO A 164 -0.06 -7.26 9.39
C PRO A 164 1.21 -7.06 8.55
N GLY A 165 2.22 -7.90 8.79
CA GLY A 165 3.29 -8.13 7.82
C GLY A 165 2.81 -9.09 6.73
N VAL A 166 3.06 -8.78 5.46
CA VAL A 166 2.56 -9.58 4.34
C VAL A 166 3.66 -9.83 3.31
N GLY A 167 3.72 -11.03 2.76
CA GLY A 167 4.67 -11.38 1.70
C GLY A 167 4.25 -12.61 0.90
N VAL A 168 4.80 -12.74 -0.30
CA VAL A 168 4.60 -13.92 -1.15
C VAL A 168 5.86 -14.75 -1.17
N HIS A 169 5.75 -16.04 -0.95
CA HIS A 169 6.84 -17.01 -1.10
C HIS A 169 6.32 -18.30 -1.72
N ASN A 170 6.99 -18.81 -2.76
CA ASN A 170 6.57 -20.01 -3.50
C ASN A 170 5.09 -19.99 -3.91
N ASN A 171 4.61 -18.85 -4.41
CA ASN A 171 3.21 -18.60 -4.80
C ASN A 171 2.19 -18.71 -3.66
N ILE A 172 2.64 -18.66 -2.40
CA ILE A 172 1.79 -18.63 -1.23
C ILE A 172 1.87 -17.23 -0.62
N LEU A 173 0.70 -16.62 -0.39
CA LEU A 173 0.58 -15.35 0.32
C LEU A 173 0.55 -15.63 1.83
N HIS A 174 1.51 -15.04 2.54
CA HIS A 174 1.61 -15.11 4.00
C HIS A 174 1.18 -13.79 4.60
N CYS A 175 0.31 -13.86 5.61
CA CYS A 175 -0.04 -12.77 6.52
C CYS A 175 0.51 -13.16 7.89
N ILE A 176 1.21 -12.25 8.58
CA ILE A 176 1.87 -12.57 9.85
C ILE A 176 1.64 -11.43 10.84
N GLY A 177 1.08 -11.77 12.00
CA GLY A 177 0.93 -10.86 13.14
C GLY A 177 -0.14 -9.80 12.92
N GLY A 178 0.12 -8.58 13.39
CA GLY A 178 -0.88 -7.50 13.45
C GLY A 178 -1.69 -7.53 14.75
N TYR A 179 -2.77 -6.76 14.78
CA TYR A 179 -3.61 -6.56 15.97
C TYR A 179 -5.10 -6.74 15.68
N ASP A 180 -5.83 -7.33 16.62
CA ASP A 180 -7.30 -7.47 16.54
C ASP A 180 -8.03 -6.18 16.97
N ILE A 181 -9.37 -6.24 17.00
CA ILE A 181 -10.24 -5.12 17.43
C ILE A 181 -10.05 -4.70 18.89
N LEU A 182 -9.42 -5.52 19.73
CA LEU A 182 -9.14 -5.25 21.14
C LEU A 182 -7.69 -4.79 21.36
N GLY A 183 -6.87 -4.76 20.31
CA GLY A 183 -5.45 -4.45 20.39
C GLY A 183 -4.58 -5.64 20.82
N ASN A 184 -5.13 -6.85 20.88
CA ASN A 184 -4.35 -8.07 21.11
C ASN A 184 -3.59 -8.44 19.84
N LYS A 185 -2.49 -9.19 19.97
CA LYS A 185 -1.78 -9.75 18.82
C LYS A 185 -2.74 -10.64 18.02
N SER A 186 -2.91 -10.32 16.74
CA SER A 186 -3.67 -11.17 15.82
C SER A 186 -2.88 -12.45 15.54
N ILE A 187 -3.60 -13.57 15.43
CA ILE A 187 -3.08 -14.89 15.05
C ILE A 187 -3.12 -15.13 13.54
N ALA A 188 -3.29 -14.06 12.74
CA ALA A 188 -3.37 -14.12 11.29
C ALA A 188 -2.27 -14.98 10.66
#